data_AF-A0A2W7NAL1-F1
#
_entry.id   AF-A0A2W7NAL1-F1
#
_cell.length_a   1.000
_cell.length_b   1.000
_cell.length_c   1.000
_cell.angle_alpha   90.00
_cell.angle_beta   90.00
_cell.angle_gamma   90.00
#
_symmetry.space_group_name_H-M   'P 1'
#
loop_
_entity.id
_entity.type
_entity.pdbx_description
1 polymer ?
#
loop_
_entity_poly.entity_id
_entity_poly.type
_entity_poly.pdbx_seq_one_letter_code
_entity_poly.pdbx_strand_id
1 'polypeptide(L)'
;MQKYITQYILTIQVITLVMLHMAVQLPSTAQVIASNDVVLIFQNRSYDIPVLENDFGFESGVKQLEVITSPAHGECTKLSSTQIRYTPEYNFTGSDQFEYRVCANNGTCGTATVTIRVNDYDYIPKLTNDTITVIKGS
;
A
#
# COMPACT_ATOMS: atom_id res chain seq x y z
N MET A 1 6.11 -46.83 -42.62
CA MET A 1 5.10 -45.78 -42.37
C MET A 1 4.79 -45.58 -40.89
N GLN A 2 4.71 -46.64 -40.07
CA GLN A 2 4.44 -46.54 -38.61
C GLN A 2 5.42 -45.65 -37.82
N LYS A 3 6.74 -45.73 -38.09
CA LYS A 3 7.78 -45.01 -37.32
C LYS A 3 7.65 -43.48 -37.41
N TYR A 4 7.25 -42.95 -38.56
CA TYR A 4 7.12 -41.50 -38.76
C TYR A 4 5.91 -40.93 -38.03
N ILE A 5 4.81 -41.69 -37.97
CA ILE A 5 3.59 -41.30 -37.26
C ILE A 5 3.85 -41.26 -35.74
N THR A 6 4.56 -42.25 -35.20
CA THR A 6 4.92 -42.28 -33.77
C THR A 6 5.92 -41.17 -33.40
N GLN A 7 6.94 -40.92 -34.23
CA GLN A 7 7.90 -39.82 -34.03
C GLN A 7 7.17 -38.46 -34.03
N TYR A 8 6.24 -38.25 -34.97
CA TYR A 8 5.47 -37.01 -35.12
C TYR A 8 4.52 -36.76 -33.94
N ILE A 9 3.84 -37.81 -33.45
CA ILE A 9 2.97 -37.71 -32.26
C ILE A 9 3.79 -37.48 -30.98
N LEU A 10 4.93 -38.16 -30.81
CA LEU A 10 5.86 -37.92 -29.70
C LEU A 10 6.45 -36.50 -29.74
N THR A 11 6.80 -35.98 -30.92
CA THR A 11 7.27 -34.59 -31.05
C THR A 11 6.16 -33.60 -30.72
N ILE A 12 4.92 -33.81 -31.20
CA ILE A 12 3.80 -32.93 -30.88
C ILE A 12 3.46 -32.98 -29.39
N GLN A 13 3.45 -34.15 -28.75
CA GLN A 13 3.21 -34.33 -27.30
C GLN A 13 4.32 -33.69 -26.45
N VAL A 14 5.59 -33.85 -26.81
CA VAL A 14 6.70 -33.20 -26.10
C VAL A 14 6.69 -31.68 -26.34
N ILE A 15 6.39 -31.21 -27.55
CA ILE A 15 6.23 -29.78 -27.85
C ILE A 15 5.05 -29.21 -27.05
N THR A 16 3.88 -29.85 -27.03
CA THR A 16 2.73 -29.38 -26.24
C THR A 16 3.00 -29.45 -24.73
N LEU A 17 3.71 -30.45 -24.22
CA LEU A 17 4.07 -30.56 -22.80
C LEU A 17 5.15 -29.52 -22.40
N VAL A 18 6.14 -29.25 -23.25
CA VAL A 18 7.14 -28.17 -23.04
C VAL A 18 6.46 -26.80 -23.12
N MET A 19 5.53 -26.59 -24.07
CA MET A 19 4.73 -25.36 -24.16
C MET A 19 3.73 -25.20 -23.01
N LEU A 20 3.31 -26.29 -22.35
CA LEU A 20 2.40 -26.27 -21.19
C LEU A 20 3.12 -26.01 -19.86
N HIS A 21 4.38 -26.44 -19.71
CA HIS A 21 5.22 -25.99 -18.59
C HIS A 21 5.79 -24.59 -18.80
N MET A 22 5.80 -24.12 -20.05
CA MET A 22 6.08 -22.75 -20.43
C MET A 22 4.81 -21.89 -20.46
N ALA A 23 3.69 -22.29 -19.84
CA ALA A 23 2.66 -21.35 -19.42
C ALA A 23 3.18 -20.48 -18.25
N VAL A 24 4.26 -19.77 -18.53
CA VAL A 24 4.46 -18.36 -18.21
C VAL A 24 3.89 -17.92 -16.86
N GLN A 25 4.57 -18.27 -15.77
CA GLN A 25 4.81 -17.23 -14.77
C GLN A 25 5.90 -16.35 -15.41
N LEU A 26 5.52 -15.30 -16.18
CA LEU A 26 6.49 -14.23 -16.45
C LEU A 26 7.04 -13.86 -15.05
N PRO A 27 8.35 -13.64 -14.85
CA PRO A 27 8.75 -12.90 -13.66
C PRO A 27 7.89 -11.64 -13.70
N SER A 28 7.06 -11.44 -12.68
CA SER A 28 6.17 -10.27 -12.65
C SER A 28 7.06 -9.05 -12.76
N THR A 29 7.09 -8.45 -13.95
CA THR A 29 7.78 -7.19 -14.24
C THR A 29 6.95 -6.01 -13.76
N ALA A 30 5.87 -6.27 -13.01
CA ALA A 30 5.03 -5.27 -12.39
C ALA A 30 5.94 -4.30 -11.63
N GLN A 31 5.95 -3.07 -12.12
CA GLN A 31 6.61 -1.96 -11.46
C GLN A 31 5.78 -1.59 -10.25
N VAL A 32 6.45 -1.22 -9.17
CA VAL A 32 5.78 -0.53 -8.07
C VAL A 32 5.31 0.83 -8.57
N ILE A 33 4.01 1.09 -8.40
CA ILE A 33 3.39 2.39 -8.65
C ILE A 33 3.04 2.96 -7.28
N ALA A 34 3.88 3.87 -6.79
CA ALA A 34 3.65 4.59 -5.54
C ALA A 34 2.88 5.88 -5.85
N SER A 35 1.73 6.06 -5.22
CA SER A 35 0.84 7.20 -5.41
C SER A 35 0.94 8.14 -4.22
N ASN A 36 0.87 9.45 -4.47
CA ASN A 36 0.90 10.43 -3.39
C ASN A 36 -0.33 10.31 -2.49
N ASP A 37 -0.12 10.55 -1.19
CA ASP A 37 -1.16 10.53 -0.18
C ASP A 37 -1.46 11.92 0.35
N VAL A 38 -2.70 12.07 0.85
CA VAL A 38 -3.10 13.24 1.62
C VAL A 38 -3.86 12.76 2.86
N VAL A 39 -3.40 13.17 4.04
CA VAL A 39 -4.06 12.85 5.31
C VAL A 39 -4.42 14.12 6.08
N LEU A 40 -5.58 14.08 6.73
CA LEU A 40 -6.04 15.09 7.68
C LEU A 40 -5.93 14.51 9.08
N ILE A 41 -5.20 15.20 9.94
CA ILE A 41 -4.98 14.78 11.31
C ILE A 41 -5.16 15.96 12.26
N PHE A 42 -5.10 15.67 13.55
CA PHE A 42 -5.12 16.64 14.64
C PHE A 42 -3.77 16.68 15.35
N GLN A 43 -3.39 17.85 15.82
CA GLN A 43 -2.17 18.07 16.60
C GLN A 43 -2.10 17.19 17.85
N ASN A 44 -0.91 17.07 18.42
CA ASN A 44 -0.65 16.46 19.75
C ASN A 44 -0.91 14.96 19.89
N ARG A 45 -1.13 14.22 18.80
CA ARG A 45 -1.18 12.76 18.83
C ARG A 45 -0.55 12.14 17.58
N SER A 46 -0.06 10.91 17.72
CA SER A 46 0.50 10.14 16.61
C SER A 46 -0.60 9.48 15.76
N TYR A 47 -0.31 9.29 14.47
CA TYR A 47 -1.19 8.64 13.51
C TYR A 47 -0.44 7.58 12.72
N ASP A 48 -1.07 6.42 12.54
CA ASP A 48 -0.54 5.33 11.75
C ASP A 48 -1.11 5.44 10.34
N ILE A 49 -0.29 5.92 9.40
CA ILE A 49 -0.69 6.21 8.04
C ILE A 49 -0.46 4.96 7.18
N PRO A 50 -1.51 4.37 6.57
CA PRO A 50 -1.39 3.24 5.66
C PRO A 50 -0.98 3.71 4.26
N VAL A 51 0.30 4.06 4.10
CA VAL A 51 0.87 4.71 2.91
C VAL A 51 0.80 3.88 1.62
N LEU A 52 0.40 2.61 1.68
CA LEU A 52 0.32 1.73 0.49
C LEU A 52 -1.12 1.44 0.05
N GLU A 53 -2.14 2.08 0.63
CA GLU A 53 -3.56 1.80 0.30
C GLU A 53 -3.92 2.10 -1.16
N ASN A 54 -3.27 3.09 -1.77
CA ASN A 54 -3.46 3.54 -3.15
C ASN A 54 -2.28 3.16 -4.07
N ASP A 55 -1.42 2.25 -3.62
CA ASP A 55 -0.26 1.78 -4.34
C ASP A 55 -0.49 0.41 -5.00
N PHE A 56 0.30 0.11 -6.02
CA PHE A 56 0.21 -1.14 -6.78
C PHE A 56 1.60 -1.73 -7.08
N GLY A 57 1.64 -3.00 -7.55
CA GLY A 57 2.88 -3.68 -7.93
C GLY A 57 3.53 -4.52 -6.82
N PHE A 58 2.75 -4.95 -5.82
CA PHE A 58 3.23 -5.76 -4.70
C PHE A 58 2.80 -7.23 -4.77
N GLU A 59 2.51 -7.78 -5.96
CA GLU A 59 2.10 -9.18 -6.12
C GLU A 59 3.19 -10.15 -5.66
N SER A 60 4.46 -9.72 -5.71
CA SER A 60 5.59 -10.47 -5.15
C SER A 60 5.79 -10.27 -3.63
N GLY A 61 4.99 -9.40 -3.01
CA GLY A 61 5.12 -8.95 -1.63
C GLY A 61 5.99 -7.70 -1.47
N VAL A 62 5.78 -6.97 -0.38
CA VAL A 62 6.60 -5.80 -0.01
C VAL A 62 7.91 -6.27 0.62
N LYS A 63 9.02 -5.80 0.09
CA LYS A 63 10.38 -6.09 0.58
C LYS A 63 10.86 -5.04 1.57
N GLN A 64 10.69 -3.77 1.23
CA GLN A 64 11.19 -2.65 2.01
C GLN A 64 10.23 -1.47 1.89
N LEU A 65 10.04 -0.78 3.01
CA LEU A 65 9.37 0.51 3.13
C LEU A 65 10.26 1.36 4.01
N GLU A 66 10.54 2.59 3.61
CA GLU A 66 11.38 3.52 4.36
C GLU A 66 11.02 4.98 4.05
N VAL A 67 11.22 5.85 5.03
CA VAL A 67 11.14 7.31 4.87
C VAL A 67 12.49 7.76 4.31
N ILE A 68 12.48 8.47 3.17
CA ILE A 68 13.69 8.95 2.50
C ILE A 68 13.92 10.45 2.70
N THR A 69 12.84 11.20 2.96
CA THR A 69 12.88 12.62 3.30
C THR A 69 11.99 12.83 4.51
N SER A 70 12.57 13.24 5.64
CA SER A 70 11.82 13.53 6.87
C SER A 70 10.94 14.78 6.72
N PRO A 71 9.82 14.83 7.46
CA PRO A 71 9.01 16.04 7.56
C PRO A 71 9.71 17.15 8.34
N ALA A 72 9.20 18.39 8.21
CA ALA A 72 9.78 19.57 8.83
C ALA A 72 9.24 19.86 10.24
N HIS A 73 8.03 19.38 10.56
CA HIS A 73 7.29 19.70 11.78
C HIS A 73 6.70 18.44 12.45
N GLY A 74 7.40 17.33 12.28
CA GLY A 74 7.06 16.07 12.93
C GLY A 74 8.12 15.02 12.72
N GLU A 75 7.86 13.83 13.25
CA GLU A 75 8.74 12.68 13.17
C GLU A 75 8.01 11.49 12.55
N CYS A 76 8.71 10.76 11.68
CA CYS A 76 8.20 9.55 11.06
C CYS A 76 8.92 8.30 11.56
N THR A 77 8.15 7.31 12.01
CA THR A 77 8.65 5.99 12.41
C THR A 77 7.96 4.91 11.60
N LYS A 78 8.71 4.10 10.87
CA LYS A 78 8.16 2.90 10.21
C LYS A 78 7.60 1.94 11.27
N LEU A 79 6.36 1.52 11.12
CA LEU A 79 5.72 0.54 12.01
C LEU A 79 5.69 -0.87 11.42
N SER A 80 5.45 -0.97 10.11
CA SER A 80 5.30 -2.24 9.41
C SER A 80 5.77 -2.12 7.96
N SER A 81 5.57 -3.15 7.15
CA SER A 81 5.82 -3.08 5.71
C SER A 81 4.83 -2.19 4.95
N THR A 82 3.74 -1.73 5.59
CA THR A 82 2.68 -0.95 4.93
C THR A 82 2.33 0.35 5.64
N GLN A 83 2.82 0.57 6.86
CA GLN A 83 2.44 1.72 7.69
C GLN A 83 3.64 2.50 8.22
N ILE A 84 3.49 3.81 8.21
CA ILE A 84 4.40 4.78 8.83
C ILE A 84 3.62 5.55 9.89
N ARG A 85 4.16 5.63 11.10
CA ARG A 85 3.64 6.51 12.14
C ARG A 85 4.18 7.90 11.94
N TYR A 86 3.30 8.88 11.87
CA TYR A 86 3.65 10.29 11.96
C TYR A 86 3.28 10.84 13.34
N THR A 87 4.18 11.61 13.95
CA THR A 87 3.91 12.35 15.19
C THR A 87 4.23 13.82 14.94
N PRO A 88 3.25 14.73 14.93
CA PRO A 88 3.53 16.16 14.78
C PRO A 88 4.31 16.67 15.99
N GLU A 89 5.08 17.72 15.80
CA GLU A 89 5.58 18.55 16.89
C GLU A 89 4.41 19.02 17.76
N TYR A 90 4.67 19.19 19.06
CA TYR A 90 3.65 19.62 20.00
C TYR A 90 3.11 21.00 19.61
N ASN A 91 1.79 21.12 19.53
CA ASN A 91 1.01 22.28 19.08
C ASN A 91 1.24 22.73 17.63
N PHE A 92 1.89 21.91 16.79
CA PHE A 92 2.02 22.23 15.38
C PHE A 92 0.65 22.13 14.68
N THR A 93 0.36 23.13 13.86
CA THR A 93 -0.78 23.18 12.93
C THR A 93 -0.29 23.67 11.57
N GLY A 94 -0.90 23.20 10.49
CA GLY A 94 -0.49 23.54 9.14
C GLY A 94 -0.19 22.33 8.28
N SER A 95 0.57 22.55 7.21
CA SER A 95 0.96 21.50 6.27
C SER A 95 2.36 21.00 6.58
N ASP A 96 2.54 19.69 6.53
CA ASP A 96 3.83 19.02 6.55
C ASP A 96 3.88 17.96 5.46
N GLN A 97 5.06 17.45 5.15
CA GLN A 97 5.23 16.42 4.14
C GLN A 97 6.44 15.54 4.40
N PHE A 98 6.32 14.26 4.08
CA PHE A 98 7.48 13.37 3.99
C PHE A 98 7.43 12.57 2.69
N GLU A 99 8.57 12.07 2.26
CA GLU A 99 8.64 11.15 1.11
C GLU A 99 9.02 9.76 1.60
N TYR A 100 8.36 8.74 1.05
CA TYR A 100 8.71 7.35 1.30
C TYR A 100 9.10 6.64 0.01
N ARG A 101 9.93 5.61 0.18
CA ARG A 101 10.25 4.65 -0.87
C ARG A 101 9.78 3.27 -0.45
N VAL A 102 9.15 2.57 -1.39
CA VAL A 102 8.71 1.19 -1.20
C VAL A 102 9.23 0.32 -2.33
N CYS A 103 9.72 -0.87 -1.99
CA CYS A 103 10.26 -1.85 -2.93
C CYS A 103 9.54 -3.18 -2.76
N ALA A 104 9.26 -3.85 -3.87
CA ALA A 104 8.71 -5.21 -3.91
C ALA A 104 9.83 -6.27 -3.91
N ASN A 105 9.47 -7.53 -3.63
CA ASN A 105 10.44 -8.64 -3.60
C ASN A 105 11.06 -8.93 -4.96
N ASN A 106 10.39 -8.57 -6.06
CA ASN A 106 10.94 -8.61 -7.42
C ASN A 106 12.01 -7.53 -7.69
N GLY A 107 12.28 -6.64 -6.73
CA GLY A 107 13.32 -5.62 -6.80
C GLY A 107 12.89 -4.29 -7.44
N THR A 108 11.65 -4.16 -7.91
CA THR A 108 11.11 -2.87 -8.38
C THR A 108 10.74 -1.99 -7.19
N CYS A 109 10.86 -0.66 -7.35
CA CYS A 109 10.59 0.31 -6.30
C CYS A 109 9.83 1.53 -6.84
N GLY A 110 9.07 2.17 -5.97
CA GLY A 110 8.38 3.44 -6.21
C GLY A 110 8.64 4.42 -5.07
N THR A 111 8.39 5.71 -5.33
CA THR A 111 8.52 6.80 -4.36
C THR A 111 7.31 7.70 -4.48
N ALA A 112 6.79 8.13 -3.33
CA ALA A 112 5.66 9.03 -3.25
C ALA A 112 5.77 9.99 -2.06
N THR A 113 5.05 11.09 -2.15
CA THR A 113 4.93 12.11 -1.11
C THR A 113 3.64 11.91 -0.33
N VAL A 114 3.75 11.94 0.99
CA VAL A 114 2.59 12.01 1.90
C VAL A 114 2.47 13.46 2.36
N THR A 115 1.36 14.12 1.99
CA THR A 115 1.02 15.46 2.47
C THR A 115 0.14 15.35 3.72
N ILE A 116 0.55 15.98 4.81
CA ILE A 116 -0.14 15.94 6.09
C ILE A 116 -0.71 17.32 6.38
N ARG A 117 -2.00 17.38 6.67
CA ARG A 117 -2.68 18.61 7.13
C ARG A 117 -3.07 18.45 8.60
N VAL A 118 -2.39 19.20 9.46
CA VAL A 118 -2.55 19.14 10.92
C VAL A 118 -3.49 20.27 11.37
N ASN A 119 -4.62 19.88 11.94
CA ASN A 119 -5.64 20.79 12.49
C ASN A 119 -5.55 20.87 14.02
N ASP A 120 -6.07 21.96 14.59
CA ASP A 120 -6.08 22.22 16.03
C ASP A 120 -7.25 21.56 16.78
N TYR A 121 -8.29 21.10 16.07
CA TYR A 121 -9.56 20.70 16.67
C TYR A 121 -9.85 19.20 16.53
N ASP A 122 -9.67 18.42 17.60
CA ASP A 122 -10.11 17.01 17.67
C ASP A 122 -11.64 16.95 17.84
N TYR A 123 -12.42 17.13 16.76
CA TYR A 123 -13.87 16.88 16.83
C TYR A 123 -14.07 15.37 16.83
N ILE A 124 -13.98 14.76 18.01
CA ILE A 124 -14.59 13.47 18.27
C ILE A 124 -16.07 13.78 18.49
N PRO A 125 -17.00 13.43 17.60
CA PRO A 125 -18.39 13.38 17.99
C PRO A 125 -18.47 12.35 19.12
N LYS A 126 -18.62 12.81 20.36
CA LYS A 126 -19.08 11.93 21.43
C LYS A 126 -20.44 11.42 20.95
N LEU A 127 -20.54 10.13 20.66
CA LEU A 127 -21.81 9.45 20.62
C LEU A 127 -22.37 9.54 22.05
N THR A 128 -23.12 10.61 22.35
CA THR A 128 -24.10 10.56 23.42
C THR A 128 -25.06 9.45 23.04
N ASN A 129 -25.21 8.45 23.91
CA ASN A 129 -26.28 7.48 23.78
C ASN A 129 -27.61 8.24 23.80
N ASP A 130 -28.13 8.61 22.62
CA ASP A 130 -29.49 9.10 22.50
C ASP A 130 -30.41 7.92 22.80
N THR A 131 -30.89 7.86 24.04
CA THR A 131 -32.03 7.03 24.38
C THR A 131 -33.22 7.50 23.55
N ILE A 132 -33.53 6.78 22.49
CA ILE A 132 -34.77 6.96 21.74
C ILE A 132 -35.91 6.55 22.68
N THR A 133 -36.59 7.54 23.25
CA THR A 133 -37.90 7.32 23.86
C THR A 133 -38.92 7.30 22.73
N VAL A 134 -39.38 6.10 22.34
CA VAL A 134 -40.49 5.97 21.40
C VAL A 134 -41.78 6.36 22.12
N ILE A 135 -42.24 7.59 21.92
CA ILE A 135 -43.60 7.98 22.28
C ILE A 135 -44.51 7.44 21.17
N LYS A 136 -45.20 6.32 21.41
CA LYS A 136 -46.26 5.87 20.51
C LYS A 136 -47.52 6.67 20.85
N GLY A 137 -47.78 7.71 20.06
CA GLY A 137 -49.04 8.45 20.07
C GLY A 137 -50.07 7.79 19.14
N SER A 138 -51.30 7.73 19.65
CA SER A 138 -52.58 7.29 19.04
C SER A 138 -52.84 5.78 19.01
#